data_AF-A0A4P9Z8W6-F1
#
_entry.id   AF-A0A4P9Z8W6-F1
#
_cell.length_a   1.000
_cell.length_b   1.000
_cell.length_c   1.000
_cell.angle_alpha   90.00
_cell.angle_beta   90.00
_cell.angle_gamma   90.00
#
_symmetry.space_group_name_H-M   'P 1'
#
loop_
_entity.id
_entity.type
_entity.pdbx_description
1 polymer ?
#
loop_
_entity_poly.entity_id
_entity_poly.type
_entity_poly.pdbx_seq_one_letter_code
_entity_poly.pdbx_strand_id
1 'polypeptide(L)'
;HNSHRAFMQRSYLKLSEESDLLLTKVDDLQDMMEALRKDVAQRGVRWGPSHLRATAKEIQAAEESLQALVSYIHEGKPSWKKIWESELDKVCEEQQFFNLQDDLTRDLGEDINKIKETFDLIEKCCSEQSKQPPK
;
A
#
# COMPACT_ATOMS: atom_id res chain seq x y z
N HIS A 1 10.92 -6.48 -5.43
CA HIS A 1 10.30 -6.05 -4.15
C HIS A 1 10.87 -4.75 -3.61
N ASN A 2 12.19 -4.62 -3.36
CA ASN A 2 12.74 -3.39 -2.76
C ASN A 2 12.61 -2.13 -3.66
N SER A 3 12.68 -2.31 -4.98
CA SER A 3 12.53 -1.22 -5.96
C SER A 3 11.12 -0.62 -6.03
N HIS A 4 10.07 -1.44 -5.95
CA HIS A 4 8.67 -0.99 -5.98
C HIS A 4 8.33 -0.18 -4.73
N ARG A 5 8.71 -0.70 -3.56
CA ARG A 5 8.50 0.01 -2.29
C ARG A 5 9.26 1.34 -2.25
N ALA A 6 10.51 1.37 -2.70
CA ALA A 6 11.28 2.61 -2.81
C ALA A 6 10.68 3.60 -3.82
N PHE A 7 10.09 3.13 -4.93
CA PHE A 7 9.36 3.98 -5.86
C PHE A 7 8.10 4.59 -5.20
N MET A 8 7.27 3.75 -4.57
CA MET A 8 6.05 4.19 -3.90
C MET A 8 6.35 5.18 -2.76
N GLN A 9 7.40 4.93 -1.96
CA GLN A 9 7.82 5.84 -0.90
C GLN A 9 8.26 7.20 -1.45
N ARG A 10 9.06 7.22 -2.52
CA ARG A 10 9.46 8.48 -3.17
C ARG A 10 8.28 9.23 -3.74
N SER A 11 7.37 8.51 -4.39
CA SER A 11 6.13 9.08 -4.94
C SER A 11 5.23 9.64 -3.85
N TYR A 12 5.12 8.95 -2.71
CA TYR A 12 4.39 9.41 -1.52
C TYR A 12 4.98 10.68 -0.93
N LEU A 13 6.30 10.71 -0.69
CA LEU A 13 6.98 11.86 -0.11
C LEU A 13 6.81 13.10 -0.99
N LYS A 14 7.04 12.94 -2.30
CA LYS A 14 6.83 14.02 -3.27
C LYS A 14 5.39 14.55 -3.23
N LEU A 15 4.39 13.65 -3.27
CA LEU A 15 2.98 14.05 -3.20
C LEU A 15 2.65 14.79 -1.92
N SER A 16 3.15 14.33 -0.78
CA SER A 16 2.92 14.98 0.52
C SER A 16 3.52 16.38 0.54
N GLU A 17 4.81 16.51 0.20
CA GLU A 17 5.53 17.78 0.22
C GLU A 17 4.92 18.80 -0.76
N GLU A 18 4.60 18.40 -1.99
CA GLU A 18 3.99 19.29 -2.97
C GLU A 18 2.55 19.69 -2.58
N SER A 19 1.79 18.79 -1.93
CA SER A 19 0.45 19.10 -1.43
C SER A 19 0.50 20.11 -0.28
N ASP A 20 1.40 19.92 0.68
CA ASP A 20 1.54 20.82 1.83
C ASP A 20 2.00 22.22 1.40
N LEU A 21 2.93 22.29 0.44
CA LEU A 21 3.39 23.55 -0.14
C LEU A 21 2.26 24.26 -0.89
N LEU A 22 1.49 23.53 -1.70
CA LEU A 22 0.36 24.10 -2.43
C LEU A 22 -0.75 24.57 -1.49
N LEU A 23 -1.05 23.82 -0.44
CA LEU A 23 -2.01 24.21 0.59
C LEU A 23 -1.62 25.54 1.23
N THR A 24 -0.38 25.64 1.71
CA THR A 24 0.17 26.87 2.31
C THR A 24 0.06 28.05 1.33
N LYS A 25 0.44 27.85 0.07
CA LYS A 25 0.38 28.90 -0.96
C LYS A 25 -1.04 29.36 -1.26
N VAL A 26 -2.00 28.43 -1.28
CA VAL A 26 -3.41 28.76 -1.50
C VAL A 26 -3.98 29.54 -0.31
N ASP A 27 -3.64 29.14 0.92
CA ASP A 27 -4.04 29.85 2.13
C ASP A 27 -3.50 31.29 2.15
N ASP A 28 -2.20 31.47 1.86
CA ASP A 28 -1.57 32.79 1.75
C ASP A 28 -2.25 33.68 0.68
N LEU A 29 -2.59 33.08 -0.47
CA LEU A 29 -3.32 33.77 -1.54
C LEU A 29 -4.74 34.14 -1.11
N GLN A 30 -5.44 33.28 -0.38
CA GLN A 30 -6.78 33.58 0.13
C GLN A 30 -6.76 34.75 1.11
N ASP A 31 -5.81 34.76 2.05
CA ASP A 31 -5.62 35.85 2.99
C ASP A 31 -5.30 37.17 2.28
N MET A 32 -4.41 37.12 1.28
CA MET A 32 -4.09 38.27 0.45
C MET A 32 -5.32 38.77 -0.32
N MET A 33 -6.13 37.87 -0.88
CA MET A 33 -7.31 38.25 -1.66
C MET A 33 -8.37 38.90 -0.77
N GLU A 34 -8.55 38.40 0.45
CA GLU A 34 -9.46 38.98 1.42
C GLU A 34 -9.01 40.37 1.88
N ALA A 35 -7.70 40.57 2.07
CA ALA A 35 -7.13 41.89 2.36
C ALA A 35 -7.35 42.88 1.20
N LEU A 36 -7.03 42.48 -0.04
CA LEU A 36 -7.27 43.28 -1.24
C LEU A 36 -8.75 43.64 -1.39
N ARG A 37 -9.65 42.68 -1.15
CA ARG A 37 -11.11 42.86 -1.21
C ARG A 37 -11.56 43.91 -0.20
N LYS A 38 -11.09 43.85 1.05
CA LYS A 38 -11.39 44.85 2.08
C LYS A 38 -10.89 46.25 1.69
N ASP A 39 -9.67 46.34 1.17
CA ASP A 39 -9.08 47.62 0.79
C ASP A 39 -9.84 48.29 -0.37
N VAL A 40 -10.28 47.50 -1.37
CA VAL A 40 -11.10 48.01 -2.47
C VAL A 40 -12.53 48.36 -2.01
N ALA A 41 -13.20 47.43 -1.31
CA ALA A 41 -14.63 47.55 -1.03
C ALA A 41 -14.96 48.48 0.16
N GLN A 42 -14.10 48.52 1.18
CA GLN A 42 -14.37 49.28 2.42
C GLN A 42 -13.56 50.57 2.49
N ARG A 43 -12.32 50.56 1.97
CA ARG A 43 -11.40 51.69 2.10
C ARG A 43 -11.26 52.52 0.82
N GLY A 44 -11.83 52.05 -0.30
CA GLY A 44 -11.79 52.75 -1.59
C GLY A 44 -10.38 52.84 -2.19
N VAL A 45 -9.46 51.97 -1.77
CA VAL A 45 -8.06 51.95 -2.25
C VAL A 45 -8.02 51.54 -3.72
N ARG A 46 -7.29 52.32 -4.53
CA ARG A 46 -6.98 51.97 -5.91
C ARG A 46 -5.59 51.36 -6.00
N TRP A 47 -5.53 50.05 -6.17
CA TRP A 47 -4.28 49.33 -6.36
C TRP A 47 -3.66 49.64 -7.73
N GLY A 48 -2.34 49.80 -7.74
CA GLY A 48 -1.60 50.06 -8.97
C GLY A 48 -1.57 48.83 -9.90
N PRO A 49 -1.52 49.01 -11.24
CA PRO A 49 -1.48 47.91 -12.21
C PRO A 49 -0.35 46.91 -11.98
N SER A 50 0.78 47.37 -11.42
CA SER A 50 1.91 46.50 -11.07
C SER A 50 1.57 45.48 -9.99
N HIS A 51 0.81 45.90 -8.97
CA HIS A 51 0.42 45.03 -7.85
C HIS A 51 -0.57 43.96 -8.32
N LEU A 52 -1.61 44.37 -9.08
CA LEU A 52 -2.58 43.44 -9.66
C LEU A 52 -1.93 42.40 -10.59
N ARG A 53 -0.92 42.81 -11.37
CA ARG A 53 -0.14 41.87 -12.20
C ARG A 53 0.69 40.90 -11.37
N ALA A 54 1.28 41.35 -10.26
CA ALA A 54 2.02 40.47 -9.36
C ALA A 54 1.10 39.42 -8.74
N THR A 55 -0.04 39.85 -8.19
CA THR A 55 -1.08 38.96 -7.66
C THR A 55 -1.58 37.95 -8.71
N ALA A 56 -1.88 38.40 -9.93
CA ALA A 56 -2.32 37.52 -11.00
C ALA A 56 -1.27 36.45 -11.33
N LYS A 57 0.02 36.81 -11.30
CA LYS A 57 1.13 35.88 -11.52
C LYS A 57 1.24 34.83 -10.40
N GLU A 58 1.00 35.21 -9.16
CA GLU A 58 1.02 34.26 -8.03
C GLU A 58 -0.15 33.27 -8.09
N ILE A 59 -1.34 33.74 -8.47
CA ILE A 59 -2.52 32.90 -8.73
C ILE A 59 -2.21 31.90 -9.85
N GLN A 60 -1.70 32.38 -10.99
CA GLN A 60 -1.32 31.52 -12.11
C GLN A 60 -0.29 30.46 -11.68
N ALA A 61 0.71 30.85 -10.89
CA ALA A 61 1.70 29.91 -10.39
C ALA A 61 1.11 28.88 -9.41
N ALA A 62 0.03 29.19 -8.67
CA ALA A 62 -0.67 28.21 -7.84
C ALA A 62 -1.52 27.26 -8.70
N GLU A 63 -2.18 27.77 -9.74
CA GLU A 63 -2.91 26.95 -10.72
C GLU A 63 -1.99 25.97 -11.44
N GLU A 64 -0.82 26.41 -11.90
CA GLU A 64 0.18 25.55 -12.54
C GLU A 64 0.66 24.43 -11.59
N SER A 65 0.94 24.76 -10.33
CA SER A 65 1.30 23.75 -9.31
C SER A 65 0.17 22.75 -9.05
N LEU A 66 -1.09 23.21 -9.00
CA LEU A 66 -2.25 22.34 -8.84
C LEU A 66 -2.40 21.38 -10.03
N GLN A 67 -2.27 21.88 -11.27
CA GLN A 67 -2.36 21.04 -12.46
C GLN A 67 -1.24 20.00 -12.53
N ALA A 68 -0.02 20.37 -12.14
CA ALA A 68 1.09 19.44 -12.04
C ALA A 68 0.81 18.31 -11.03
N LEU A 69 0.28 18.66 -9.85
CA LEU A 69 -0.06 17.69 -8.81
C LEU A 69 -1.20 16.75 -9.27
N VAL A 70 -2.25 17.30 -9.90
CA VAL A 70 -3.36 16.50 -10.47
C VAL A 70 -2.85 15.52 -11.53
N SER A 71 -1.96 15.97 -12.40
CA SER A 71 -1.37 15.15 -13.46
C SER A 71 -0.52 14.02 -12.86
N TYR A 72 0.32 14.36 -11.88
CA TYR A 72 1.15 13.37 -11.17
C TYR A 72 0.30 12.31 -10.44
N ILE A 73 -0.81 12.69 -9.81
CA ILE A 73 -1.75 11.74 -9.19
C ILE A 73 -2.39 10.84 -10.26
N HIS A 74 -2.82 11.42 -11.37
CA HIS A 74 -3.48 10.67 -12.45
C HIS A 74 -2.56 9.61 -13.05
N GLU A 75 -1.30 9.95 -13.29
CA GLU A 75 -0.28 9.05 -13.83
C GLU A 75 0.23 8.03 -12.79
N GLY A 76 0.38 8.45 -11.53
CA GLY A 76 0.91 7.61 -10.46
C GLY A 76 -0.06 6.53 -9.99
N LYS A 77 -1.36 6.86 -9.90
CA LYS A 77 -2.38 5.97 -9.33
C LYS A 77 -2.49 4.60 -10.02
N PRO A 78 -2.49 4.47 -11.36
CA PRO A 78 -2.46 3.18 -12.03
C PRO A 78 -1.21 2.34 -11.70
N SER A 79 -0.06 2.99 -11.55
CA SER A 79 1.21 2.31 -11.21
C SER A 79 1.17 1.74 -9.80
N TRP A 80 0.62 2.50 -8.84
CA TRP A 80 0.41 2.03 -7.47
C TRP A 80 -0.55 0.84 -7.40
N LYS A 81 -1.67 0.90 -8.15
CA LYS A 81 -2.63 -0.21 -8.25
C LYS A 81 -1.96 -1.51 -8.73
N LYS A 82 -1.18 -1.43 -9.81
CA LYS A 82 -0.46 -2.60 -10.34
C LYS A 82 0.51 -3.21 -9.33
N ILE A 83 1.20 -2.38 -8.55
CA ILE A 83 2.11 -2.87 -7.51
C ILE A 83 1.33 -3.59 -6.42
N TRP A 84 0.22 -2.99 -5.94
CA TRP A 84 -0.63 -3.62 -4.92
C TRP A 84 -1.25 -4.92 -5.41
N GLU A 85 -1.77 -4.96 -6.63
CA GLU A 85 -2.32 -6.17 -7.24
C GLU A 85 -1.27 -7.29 -7.23
N SER A 86 -0.05 -7.00 -7.70
CA SER A 86 1.04 -7.98 -7.67
C SER A 86 1.46 -8.41 -6.26
N GLU A 87 1.45 -7.51 -5.28
CA GLU A 87 1.76 -7.85 -3.89
C GLU A 87 0.64 -8.70 -3.25
N LEU A 88 -0.62 -8.41 -3.56
CA LEU A 88 -1.78 -9.17 -3.08
C LEU A 88 -1.85 -10.56 -3.71
N ASP A 89 -1.61 -10.67 -5.02
CA ASP A 89 -1.55 -11.97 -5.71
C ASP A 89 -0.50 -12.88 -5.06
N LYS A 90 0.67 -12.32 -4.76
CA LYS A 90 1.73 -13.06 -4.05
C LYS A 90 1.30 -13.50 -2.65
N VAL A 91 0.62 -12.64 -1.90
CA VAL A 91 0.09 -13.00 -0.57
C VAL A 91 -0.93 -14.13 -0.69
N CYS A 92 -1.80 -14.10 -1.69
CA CYS A 92 -2.76 -15.17 -1.96
C CYS A 92 -2.06 -16.50 -2.29
N GLU A 93 -1.03 -16.48 -3.14
CA GLU A 93 -0.22 -17.66 -3.47
C GLU A 93 0.45 -18.24 -2.22
N GLU A 94 1.06 -17.39 -1.39
CA GLU A 94 1.71 -17.81 -0.14
C GLU A 94 0.71 -18.41 0.85
N GLN A 95 -0.49 -17.85 0.98
CA GLN A 95 -1.56 -18.41 1.82
C GLN A 95 -2.04 -19.77 1.31
N GLN A 96 -2.24 -19.93 0.00
CA GLN A 96 -2.62 -21.19 -0.61
C GLN A 96 -1.55 -22.27 -0.39
N PHE A 97 -0.26 -21.89 -0.49
CA PHE A 97 0.85 -22.79 -0.19
C PHE A 97 0.78 -23.31 1.26
N PHE A 98 0.55 -22.45 2.24
CA PHE A 98 0.44 -22.88 3.65
C PHE A 98 -0.76 -23.80 3.87
N ASN A 99 -1.92 -23.51 3.29
CA ASN A 99 -3.07 -24.42 3.38
C ASN A 99 -2.74 -25.82 2.84
N LEU A 100 -2.03 -25.90 1.72
CA LEU A 100 -1.59 -27.18 1.16
C LEU A 100 -0.59 -27.90 2.08
N GLN A 101 0.30 -27.17 2.75
CA GLN A 101 1.21 -27.76 3.74
C GLN A 101 0.46 -28.27 4.98
N ASP A 102 -0.55 -27.54 5.45
CA ASP A 102 -1.38 -27.97 6.58
C ASP A 102 -2.15 -29.26 6.25
N ASP A 103 -2.74 -29.35 5.06
CA ASP A 103 -3.41 -30.56 4.59
C ASP A 103 -2.42 -31.73 4.46
N LEU A 104 -1.26 -31.50 3.83
CA LEU A 104 -0.21 -32.52 3.69
C LEU A 104 0.27 -33.03 5.04
N THR A 105 0.53 -32.15 5.99
CA THR A 105 1.06 -32.55 7.31
C THR A 105 0.04 -33.29 8.14
N ARG A 106 -1.25 -32.95 8.01
CA ARG A 106 -2.36 -33.72 8.60
C ARG A 106 -2.40 -35.14 8.02
N ASP A 107 -2.40 -35.26 6.69
CA ASP A 107 -2.46 -36.56 6.00
C ASP A 107 -1.26 -37.44 6.38
N LEU A 108 -0.05 -36.89 6.38
CA LEU A 108 1.16 -37.61 6.82
C LEU A 108 1.09 -38.03 8.29
N GLY A 109 0.49 -37.20 9.15
CA GLY A 109 0.26 -37.55 10.55
C GLY A 109 -0.67 -38.75 10.71
N GLU A 110 -1.76 -38.80 9.94
CA GLU A 110 -2.68 -39.93 9.92
C GLU A 110 -2.00 -41.21 9.40
N ASP A 111 -1.21 -41.10 8.33
CA ASP A 111 -0.51 -42.23 7.75
C ASP A 111 0.54 -42.81 8.71
N ILE A 112 1.28 -41.95 9.43
CA ILE A 112 2.21 -42.39 10.47
C ILE A 112 1.48 -43.14 11.59
N ASN A 113 0.30 -42.68 11.99
CA ASN A 113 -0.49 -43.36 13.03
C ASN A 113 -0.94 -44.76 12.56
N LYS A 114 -1.43 -44.89 11.33
CA LYS A 114 -1.79 -46.21 10.74
C LYS A 114 -0.59 -47.15 10.67
N ILE A 115 0.59 -46.63 10.31
CA ILE A 115 1.85 -47.42 10.28
C ILE A 115 2.18 -47.94 11.69
N LYS A 116 2.07 -47.10 12.72
CA LYS A 116 2.31 -47.50 14.12
C LYS A 116 1.32 -48.58 14.58
N GLU A 117 0.03 -48.39 14.34
CA GLU A 117 -0.98 -49.40 14.69
C GLU A 117 -0.71 -50.75 14.01
N THR A 118 -0.33 -50.72 12.72
CA THR A 118 0.06 -51.92 11.98
C THR A 118 1.30 -52.59 12.57
N PHE A 119 2.30 -51.79 12.95
CA PHE A 119 3.51 -52.30 13.58
C PHE A 119 3.23 -52.95 14.93
N ASP A 120 2.41 -52.33 15.79
CA ASP A 120 2.01 -52.90 17.08
C ASP A 120 1.31 -54.27 16.92
N LEU A 121 0.51 -54.43 15.87
CA LEU A 121 -0.12 -55.72 15.54
C LEU A 121 0.92 -56.77 15.13
N ILE A 122 1.92 -56.38 14.33
CA ILE A 122 3.03 -57.26 13.95
C ILE A 122 3.81 -57.69 15.18
N GLU A 123 4.16 -56.77 16.08
CA GLU A 123 4.89 -57.09 17.33
C GLU A 123 4.12 -58.09 18.21
N LYS A 124 2.79 -57.92 18.34
CA LYS A 124 1.92 -58.87 19.05
C LYS A 124 1.95 -60.25 18.41
N CYS A 125 1.78 -60.34 17.09
CA CYS A 125 1.84 -61.60 16.35
C CYS A 125 3.19 -62.32 16.51
N CYS A 126 4.31 -61.60 16.41
CA CYS A 126 5.65 -62.15 16.62
C CYS A 126 5.81 -62.68 18.05
N SER A 127 5.33 -61.92 19.04
CA SER A 127 5.36 -62.31 20.45
C SER A 127 4.56 -63.58 20.72
N GLU A 128 3.41 -63.77 20.07
CA GLU A 128 2.60 -64.98 20.20
C GLU A 128 3.23 -66.20 19.52
N GLN A 129 3.81 -66.04 18.33
CA GLN A 129 4.50 -67.13 17.62
C GLN A 129 5.68 -67.68 18.42
N SER A 130 6.44 -66.82 19.10
CA SER A 130 7.57 -67.25 19.94
C SER A 130 7.16 -68.13 21.14
N LYS A 131 5.89 -68.12 21.53
CA LYS A 131 5.35 -68.89 22.67
C LYS A 131 4.82 -70.27 22.26
N GLN A 132 4.65 -70.54 20.95
CA GLN A 132 4.22 -71.86 20.49
C GLN A 132 5.43 -72.81 20.37
N PRO A 133 5.36 -74.05 20.89
CA PRO A 133 6.44 -75.01 20.76
C PRO A 133 6.63 -75.42 19.28
N PRO A 134 7.86 -75.71 18.84
CA PRO A 134 8.10 -76.14 17.47
C PRO A 134 7.34 -77.44 17.19
N LYS A 135 6.72 -77.52 16.00
CA LYS A 135 6.15 -78.76 15.48
C LYS A 135 7.25 -79.76 15.13
#